data_AF-R9MH09-F1
#
_entry.id   AF-R9MH09-F1
#
_cell.length_a   1.000
_cell.length_b   1.000
_cell.length_c   1.000
_cell.angle_alpha   90.00
_cell.angle_beta   90.00
_cell.angle_gamma   90.00
#
_symmetry.space_group_name_H-M   'P 1'
#
loop_
_entity.id
_entity.type
_entity.pdbx_description
1 polymer ?
#
loop_
_entity_poly.entity_id
_entity_poly.type
_entity_poly.pdbx_seq_one_letter_code
_entity_poly.pdbx_strand_id
1 'polypeptide(L)'
;MRYADKISEVINAFSPEPLKADQMEQFYCGGTMEYRMNDKYSSPIEDIFDVCCGQGNHKAFLLLGHRGCGKSTELNRMSQRLRMEGCMVRTVSCGMDLDLFNVVYSDLFILMGEALMEMAQESEASIHEDVLRAIAEFWDEGTEISILQKNEGLYAESGIEAGTPGIFAGILKIFMKIKADLKYNEETRNEYRKKMMVRSSEWVKLLNQVAETIAGNNGGKYPIIIFEDLDKLNPEDAWKVFYHYVAILTGMSFPVVYTFPVGLSYDKRFSALEAYFEVKTLPMIKIETMKGEPFCEGIESVREIVVKRACLDIFEDGVLEELIHYTGGSLRDLFHAINTSAKRAERRNSAVISAEDAQRALSELETSLTRRIEKNDYGFLLNIYNGNKEMIEDKEMLLKMLQASAVLEYNGKRWHNIHPLIARFFREQGLISDAGR
;
A
#
# COMPACT_ATOMS: atom_id res chain seq x y z
N MET A 1 -8.33 -13.04 -10.73
CA MET A 1 -9.66 -12.99 -10.09
C MET A 1 -10.68 -13.46 -11.12
N ARG A 2 -11.77 -14.11 -10.72
CA ARG A 2 -12.88 -14.49 -11.61
C ARG A 2 -14.18 -14.13 -10.92
N TYR A 3 -15.19 -13.78 -11.71
CA TYR A 3 -16.54 -13.59 -11.21
C TYR A 3 -17.08 -14.91 -10.65
N ALA A 4 -17.82 -14.88 -9.54
CA ALA A 4 -18.42 -16.04 -8.92
C ALA A 4 -19.92 -16.13 -9.23
N ASP A 5 -20.32 -17.14 -9.98
CA ASP A 5 -21.72 -17.51 -10.18
C ASP A 5 -22.19 -18.52 -9.12
N LYS A 6 -21.25 -19.19 -8.45
CA LYS A 6 -21.51 -20.23 -7.44
C LYS A 6 -20.63 -20.07 -6.20
N ILE A 7 -21.09 -20.62 -5.08
CA ILE A 7 -20.38 -20.56 -3.79
C ILE A 7 -18.94 -21.10 -3.86
N SER A 8 -18.70 -22.18 -4.59
CA SER A 8 -17.36 -22.77 -4.76
C SER A 8 -16.34 -21.83 -5.43
N GLU A 9 -16.81 -20.75 -6.06
CA GLU A 9 -15.98 -19.78 -6.78
C GLU A 9 -15.68 -18.53 -5.95
N VAL A 10 -16.41 -18.33 -4.84
CA VAL A 10 -16.33 -17.13 -3.99
C VAL A 10 -14.92 -16.85 -3.51
N ILE A 11 -14.17 -17.89 -3.11
CA ILE A 11 -12.80 -17.73 -2.62
C ILE A 11 -11.85 -17.07 -3.64
N ASN A 12 -12.09 -17.28 -4.93
CA ASN A 12 -11.32 -16.68 -6.01
C ASN A 12 -11.81 -15.27 -6.36
N ALA A 13 -13.11 -15.00 -6.22
CA ALA A 13 -13.73 -13.70 -6.49
C ALA A 13 -13.44 -12.66 -5.39
N PHE A 14 -13.39 -13.08 -4.14
CA PHE A 14 -13.12 -12.24 -2.98
C PHE A 14 -11.70 -12.42 -2.46
N SER A 15 -10.73 -12.56 -3.37
CA SER A 15 -9.32 -12.50 -3.01
C SER A 15 -8.98 -11.14 -2.38
N PRO A 16 -8.20 -11.12 -1.28
CA PRO A 16 -7.77 -9.88 -0.62
C PRO A 16 -6.64 -9.16 -1.36
N GLU A 17 -6.07 -9.79 -2.40
CA GLU A 17 -5.03 -9.20 -3.23
C GLU A 17 -5.57 -7.96 -3.97
N PRO A 18 -4.74 -6.92 -4.16
CA PRO A 18 -5.14 -5.74 -4.91
C PRO A 18 -5.47 -6.10 -6.36
N LEU A 19 -6.39 -5.35 -6.97
CA LEU A 19 -6.69 -5.55 -8.39
C LEU A 19 -5.46 -5.25 -9.23
N LYS A 20 -5.19 -6.14 -10.18
CA LYS A 20 -4.14 -5.97 -11.19
C LYS A 20 -4.70 -5.25 -12.42
N ALA A 21 -3.81 -4.77 -13.31
CA ALA A 21 -4.20 -4.00 -14.48
C ALA A 21 -5.22 -4.72 -15.38
N ASP A 22 -5.06 -6.03 -15.59
CA ASP A 22 -5.96 -6.90 -16.35
C ASP A 22 -7.33 -7.12 -15.68
N GLN A 23 -7.47 -6.75 -14.41
CA GLN A 23 -8.67 -6.92 -13.60
C GLN A 23 -9.45 -5.62 -13.40
N MET A 24 -8.84 -4.46 -13.70
CA MET A 24 -9.43 -3.14 -13.41
C MET A 24 -10.75 -2.94 -14.13
N GLU A 25 -10.81 -3.21 -15.44
CA GLU A 25 -12.02 -2.99 -16.24
C GLU A 25 -13.23 -3.76 -15.68
N GLN A 26 -13.01 -5.03 -15.32
CA GLN A 26 -14.07 -5.90 -14.84
C GLN A 26 -14.46 -5.62 -13.38
N PHE A 27 -13.48 -5.51 -12.48
CA PHE A 27 -13.74 -5.60 -11.03
C PHE A 27 -13.62 -4.27 -10.27
N TYR A 28 -13.09 -3.21 -10.88
CA TYR A 28 -12.94 -1.92 -10.20
C TYR A 28 -14.28 -1.17 -10.14
N CYS A 29 -14.62 -0.63 -8.97
CA CYS A 29 -15.75 0.29 -8.79
C CYS A 29 -15.23 1.73 -8.69
N GLY A 30 -15.57 2.56 -9.68
CA GLY A 30 -15.32 4.00 -9.62
C GLY A 30 -16.26 4.72 -8.65
N GLY A 31 -16.02 6.01 -8.41
CA GLY A 31 -16.92 6.85 -7.60
C GLY A 31 -16.84 6.65 -6.09
N THR A 32 -16.13 5.62 -5.59
CA THR A 32 -16.01 5.38 -4.14
C THR A 32 -15.38 6.57 -3.39
N MET A 33 -14.58 7.42 -4.05
CA MET A 33 -13.94 8.59 -3.43
C MET A 33 -14.93 9.62 -2.91
N GLU A 34 -16.03 9.86 -3.63
CA GLU A 34 -17.09 10.79 -3.18
C GLU A 34 -17.63 10.37 -1.81
N TYR A 35 -17.91 9.07 -1.68
CA TYR A 35 -18.43 8.47 -0.44
C TYR A 35 -17.36 8.20 0.60
N ARG A 36 -16.07 8.26 0.26
CA ARG A 36 -14.96 8.25 1.21
C ARG A 36 -14.74 9.64 1.78
N MET A 37 -14.73 10.68 0.95
CA MET A 37 -14.31 12.05 1.30
C MET A 37 -15.46 13.01 1.66
N ASN A 38 -16.73 12.64 1.41
CA ASN A 38 -17.89 13.58 1.43
C ASN A 38 -17.74 14.71 0.40
N ASP A 39 -16.97 14.49 -0.65
CA ASP A 39 -16.73 15.49 -1.69
C ASP A 39 -16.34 14.77 -2.98
N LYS A 40 -17.13 14.97 -4.03
CA LYS A 40 -16.91 14.38 -5.36
C LYS A 40 -15.62 14.89 -6.02
N TYR A 41 -15.17 16.08 -5.63
CA TYR A 41 -13.98 16.72 -6.22
C TYR A 41 -12.73 16.56 -5.35
N SER A 42 -12.84 15.84 -4.23
CA SER A 42 -11.69 15.55 -3.37
C SER A 42 -11.25 14.10 -3.58
N SER A 43 -10.04 13.91 -4.11
CA SER A 43 -9.44 12.58 -4.23
C SER A 43 -7.94 12.64 -3.96
N PRO A 44 -7.45 11.94 -2.92
CA PRO A 44 -6.03 11.91 -2.60
C PRO A 44 -5.20 11.31 -3.74
N ILE A 45 -5.80 10.43 -4.54
CA ILE A 45 -5.16 9.74 -5.66
C ILE A 45 -5.11 10.63 -6.90
N GLU A 46 -6.17 11.43 -7.15
CA GLU A 46 -6.14 12.40 -8.25
C GLU A 46 -5.13 13.53 -7.94
N ASP A 47 -5.05 13.98 -6.69
CA ASP A 47 -4.05 14.97 -6.29
C ASP A 47 -2.61 14.49 -6.54
N ILE A 48 -2.31 13.22 -6.24
CA ILE A 48 -0.99 12.62 -6.53
C ILE A 48 -0.80 12.52 -8.06
N PHE A 49 -1.81 12.03 -8.77
CA PHE A 49 -1.79 11.89 -10.22
C PHE A 49 -1.47 13.21 -10.93
N ASP A 50 -2.18 14.29 -10.59
CA ASP A 50 -2.04 15.61 -11.22
C ASP A 50 -0.63 16.19 -11.00
N VAL A 51 -0.09 16.05 -9.78
CA VAL A 51 1.28 16.50 -9.48
C VAL A 51 2.32 15.66 -10.22
N CYS A 52 2.14 14.34 -10.28
CA CYS A 52 3.00 13.42 -11.02
C CYS A 52 2.99 13.67 -12.54
N CYS A 53 1.86 14.13 -13.10
CA CYS A 53 1.74 14.50 -14.52
C CYS A 53 2.35 15.89 -14.82
N GLY A 54 2.48 16.76 -13.82
CA GLY A 54 3.01 18.12 -13.99
C GLY A 54 4.51 18.16 -14.30
N GLN A 55 4.91 18.97 -15.28
CA GLN A 55 6.33 19.19 -15.56
C GLN A 55 7.00 20.00 -14.43
N GLY A 56 8.17 19.54 -13.95
CA GLY A 56 8.98 20.22 -12.94
C GLY A 56 8.53 20.07 -11.49
N ASN A 57 7.49 19.29 -11.21
CA ASN A 57 7.06 18.97 -9.85
C ASN A 57 7.66 17.64 -9.39
N HIS A 58 8.76 17.72 -8.63
CA HIS A 58 9.40 16.57 -8.00
C HIS A 58 9.01 16.55 -6.53
N LYS A 59 7.95 15.81 -6.23
CA LYS A 59 7.36 15.73 -4.88
C LYS A 59 7.44 14.31 -4.36
N ALA A 60 7.74 14.21 -3.06
CA ALA A 60 7.60 12.97 -2.32
C ALA A 60 6.26 12.97 -1.58
N PHE A 61 5.52 11.87 -1.67
CA PHE A 61 4.20 11.72 -1.08
C PHE A 61 4.20 10.68 0.03
N LEU A 62 3.44 10.94 1.09
CA LEU A 62 2.98 9.90 2.00
C LEU A 62 1.51 9.60 1.71
N LEU A 63 1.21 8.36 1.34
CA LEU A 63 -0.15 7.86 1.22
C LEU A 63 -0.54 7.07 2.47
N LEU A 64 -1.37 7.69 3.29
CA LEU A 64 -1.93 7.14 4.50
C LEU A 64 -3.24 6.42 4.20
N GLY A 65 -3.60 5.50 5.07
CA GLY A 65 -4.92 4.85 5.09
C GLY A 65 -4.86 3.52 5.82
N HIS A 66 -6.01 3.00 6.21
CA HIS A 66 -6.08 1.69 6.87
C HIS A 66 -5.54 0.56 5.97
N ARG A 67 -4.99 -0.48 6.61
CA ARG A 67 -4.68 -1.72 5.91
C ARG A 67 -5.97 -2.31 5.37
N GLY A 68 -6.02 -2.58 4.07
CA GLY A 68 -7.21 -3.13 3.41
C GLY A 68 -8.27 -2.10 3.00
N CYS A 69 -8.00 -0.79 3.11
CA CYS A 69 -8.95 0.23 2.65
C CYS A 69 -8.99 0.40 1.12
N GLY A 70 -8.06 -0.21 0.39
CA GLY A 70 -7.98 -0.17 -1.08
C GLY A 70 -6.76 0.58 -1.66
N LYS A 71 -5.81 1.05 -0.84
CA LYS A 71 -4.63 1.81 -1.30
C LYS A 71 -3.94 1.21 -2.52
N SER A 72 -3.58 -0.07 -2.46
CA SER A 72 -2.86 -0.75 -3.53
C SER A 72 -3.67 -0.88 -4.83
N THR A 73 -4.98 -1.11 -4.73
CA THR A 73 -5.88 -1.09 -5.90
C THR A 73 -5.89 0.30 -6.54
N GLU A 74 -6.01 1.36 -5.74
CA GLU A 74 -6.02 2.73 -6.24
C GLU A 74 -4.66 3.15 -6.83
N LEU A 75 -3.54 2.77 -6.21
CA LEU A 75 -2.20 3.00 -6.73
C LEU A 75 -1.95 2.25 -8.04
N ASN A 76 -2.43 1.01 -8.18
CA ASN A 76 -2.35 0.26 -9.43
C ASN A 76 -3.15 0.95 -10.55
N ARG A 77 -4.35 1.44 -10.24
CA ARG A 77 -5.18 2.19 -11.19
C ARG A 77 -4.52 3.51 -11.60
N MET A 78 -4.00 4.26 -10.64
CA MET A 78 -3.24 5.49 -10.88
C MET A 78 -2.02 5.21 -11.77
N SER A 79 -1.26 4.14 -11.48
CA SER A 79 -0.11 3.73 -12.28
C SER A 79 -0.49 3.41 -13.73
N GLN A 80 -1.61 2.73 -13.96
CA GLN A 80 -2.12 2.48 -15.31
C GLN A 80 -2.45 3.79 -16.03
N ARG A 81 -3.11 4.72 -15.35
CA ARG A 81 -3.44 6.05 -15.91
C ARG A 81 -2.20 6.86 -16.23
N LEU A 82 -1.22 6.91 -15.33
CA LEU A 82 0.05 7.59 -15.55
C LEU A 82 0.79 7.02 -16.77
N ARG A 83 0.79 5.70 -16.95
CA ARG A 83 1.36 5.06 -18.14
C ARG A 83 0.61 5.41 -19.43
N MET A 84 -0.72 5.53 -19.38
CA MET A 84 -1.51 6.00 -20.54
C MET A 84 -1.19 7.45 -20.89
N GLU A 85 -0.88 8.29 -19.90
CA GLU A 85 -0.34 9.63 -20.11
C GLU A 85 1.14 9.63 -20.53
N GLY A 86 1.78 8.48 -20.74
CA GLY A 86 3.17 8.37 -21.15
C GLY A 86 4.20 8.60 -20.03
N CYS A 87 3.79 8.57 -18.76
CA CYS A 87 4.74 8.54 -17.64
C CYS A 87 5.26 7.11 -17.41
N MET A 88 6.54 6.96 -17.09
CA MET A 88 7.06 5.66 -16.63
C MET A 88 6.80 5.52 -15.13
N VAL A 89 6.18 4.40 -14.73
CA VAL A 89 5.83 4.15 -13.32
C VAL A 89 6.27 2.74 -12.89
N ARG A 90 7.05 2.66 -11.82
CA ARG A 90 7.42 1.39 -11.17
C ARG A 90 6.84 1.32 -9.76
N THR A 91 6.17 0.22 -9.47
CA THR A 91 5.72 -0.11 -8.11
C THR A 91 6.67 -1.12 -7.49
N VAL A 92 7.24 -0.79 -6.35
CA VAL A 92 8.11 -1.63 -5.53
C VAL A 92 7.29 -2.20 -4.37
N SER A 93 7.18 -3.53 -4.31
CA SER A 93 6.46 -4.21 -3.23
C SER A 93 7.42 -4.55 -2.09
N CYS A 94 7.55 -3.65 -1.11
CA CYS A 94 8.48 -3.83 0.00
C CYS A 94 8.21 -5.11 0.81
N GLY A 95 6.95 -5.54 0.91
CA GLY A 95 6.59 -6.79 1.59
C GLY A 95 7.05 -8.06 0.86
N MET A 96 7.27 -7.98 -0.45
CA MET A 96 7.85 -9.07 -1.25
C MET A 96 9.37 -9.01 -1.30
N ASP A 97 9.93 -7.81 -1.34
CA ASP A 97 11.33 -7.57 -1.65
C ASP A 97 12.22 -7.45 -0.41
N LEU A 98 11.64 -7.08 0.74
CA LEU A 98 12.37 -6.80 1.98
C LEU A 98 11.87 -7.65 3.15
N ASP A 99 12.73 -7.74 4.17
CA ASP A 99 12.34 -8.17 5.51
C ASP A 99 11.76 -6.98 6.29
N LEU A 100 10.44 -6.89 6.36
CA LEU A 100 9.72 -5.78 6.99
C LEU A 100 9.98 -5.65 8.51
N PHE A 101 10.53 -6.67 9.18
CA PHE A 101 10.86 -6.61 10.62
C PHE A 101 12.22 -5.96 10.89
N ASN A 102 13.01 -5.74 9.85
CA ASN A 102 14.35 -5.16 9.96
C ASN A 102 14.61 -4.23 8.78
N VAL A 103 13.62 -3.46 8.34
CA VAL A 103 13.79 -2.52 7.23
C VAL A 103 14.47 -1.24 7.70
N VAL A 104 15.35 -0.69 6.86
CA VAL A 104 15.95 0.64 7.05
C VAL A 104 15.86 1.45 5.76
N TYR A 105 16.06 2.76 5.84
CA TYR A 105 15.95 3.64 4.68
C TYR A 105 16.87 3.20 3.52
N SER A 106 18.08 2.72 3.79
CA SER A 106 19.05 2.33 2.75
C SER A 106 18.53 1.19 1.88
N ASP A 107 17.70 0.28 2.41
CA ASP A 107 17.07 -0.77 1.61
C ASP A 107 16.16 -0.18 0.52
N LEU A 108 15.41 0.89 0.84
CA LEU A 108 14.54 1.57 -0.13
C LEU A 108 15.34 2.19 -1.27
N PHE A 109 16.52 2.74 -0.99
CA PHE A 109 17.36 3.37 -2.00
C PHE A 109 18.05 2.36 -2.90
N ILE A 110 18.31 1.14 -2.41
CA ILE A 110 18.78 0.04 -3.23
C ILE A 110 17.68 -0.37 -4.21
N LEU A 111 16.45 -0.60 -3.71
CA LEU A 111 15.30 -0.92 -4.55
C LEU A 111 14.94 0.22 -5.53
N MET A 112 15.17 1.48 -5.13
CA MET A 112 15.02 2.63 -6.01
C MET A 112 16.00 2.59 -7.18
N GLY A 113 17.25 2.20 -6.93
CA GLY A 113 18.25 2.01 -7.98
C GLY A 113 17.89 0.88 -8.93
N GLU A 114 17.47 -0.27 -8.40
CA GLU A 114 16.96 -1.38 -9.21
C GLU A 114 15.81 -0.91 -10.12
N ALA A 115 14.79 -0.26 -9.53
CA ALA A 115 13.64 0.26 -10.25
C ALA A 115 14.02 1.22 -11.38
N LEU A 116 14.93 2.16 -11.12
CA LEU A 116 15.42 3.09 -12.15
C LEU A 116 16.19 2.37 -13.25
N MET A 117 17.02 1.37 -12.92
CA MET A 117 17.74 0.59 -13.92
C MET A 117 16.79 -0.24 -14.78
N GLU A 118 15.76 -0.87 -14.22
CA GLU A 118 14.74 -1.57 -15.02
C GLU A 118 14.00 -0.58 -15.95
N MET A 119 13.62 0.59 -15.44
CA MET A 119 12.95 1.62 -16.25
C MET A 119 13.84 2.17 -17.35
N ALA A 120 15.13 2.38 -17.07
CA ALA A 120 16.10 2.77 -18.09
C ALA A 120 16.24 1.69 -19.18
N GLN A 121 16.17 0.41 -18.83
CA GLN A 121 16.20 -0.67 -19.81
C GLN A 121 14.96 -0.67 -20.71
N GLU A 122 13.78 -0.58 -20.11
CA GLU A 122 12.49 -0.62 -20.81
C GLU A 122 12.27 0.57 -21.75
N SER A 123 12.85 1.72 -21.42
CA SER A 123 12.82 2.92 -22.27
C SER A 123 13.99 3.01 -23.25
N GLU A 124 14.85 1.98 -23.31
CA GLU A 124 16.09 1.99 -24.09
C GLU A 124 16.93 3.24 -23.82
N ALA A 125 16.94 3.70 -22.55
CA ALA A 125 17.57 4.93 -22.18
C ALA A 125 19.09 4.83 -22.30
N SER A 126 19.68 5.71 -23.11
CA SER A 126 21.14 5.77 -23.30
C SER A 126 21.84 6.41 -22.10
N ILE A 127 21.89 5.68 -20.98
CA ILE A 127 22.65 6.10 -19.79
C ILE A 127 24.14 6.20 -20.15
N HIS A 128 24.76 7.33 -19.81
CA HIS A 128 26.17 7.56 -20.08
C HIS A 128 27.03 6.47 -19.41
N GLU A 129 28.03 5.97 -20.12
CA GLU A 129 28.85 4.84 -19.65
C GLU A 129 29.52 5.11 -18.30
N ASP A 130 29.99 6.34 -18.06
CA ASP A 130 30.57 6.75 -16.78
C ASP A 130 29.58 6.60 -15.60
N VAL A 131 28.28 6.85 -15.82
CA VAL A 131 27.25 6.69 -14.78
C VAL A 131 27.01 5.20 -14.52
N LEU A 132 26.92 4.38 -15.57
CA LEU A 132 26.80 2.93 -15.44
C LEU A 132 28.01 2.35 -14.70
N ARG A 133 29.22 2.80 -15.06
CA ARG A 133 30.46 2.39 -14.41
C ARG A 133 30.49 2.80 -12.94
N ALA A 134 30.10 4.03 -12.62
CA ALA A 134 30.01 4.48 -11.24
C ALA A 134 28.99 3.66 -10.42
N ILE A 135 27.84 3.28 -10.99
CA ILE A 135 26.86 2.39 -10.33
C ILE A 135 27.45 1.00 -10.11
N ALA A 136 28.13 0.44 -11.13
CA ALA A 136 28.80 -0.84 -11.03
C ALA A 136 29.86 -0.83 -9.91
N GLU A 137 30.78 0.13 -9.92
CA GLU A 137 31.83 0.29 -8.90
C GLU A 137 31.24 0.61 -7.51
N PHE A 138 30.10 1.30 -7.47
CA PHE A 138 29.38 1.56 -6.22
C PHE A 138 28.94 0.26 -5.55
N TRP A 139 28.65 -0.82 -6.28
CA TRP A 139 28.15 -2.07 -5.68
C TRP A 139 29.19 -3.19 -5.70
N ASP A 140 29.95 -3.33 -6.78
CA ASP A 140 31.00 -4.33 -6.98
C ASP A 140 32.38 -3.72 -6.71
N GLU A 141 32.80 -3.64 -5.44
CA GLU A 141 34.15 -3.16 -5.08
C GLU A 141 35.27 -4.17 -5.38
N GLY A 142 34.98 -5.29 -6.09
CA GLY A 142 36.06 -6.04 -6.74
C GLY A 142 35.84 -7.50 -7.14
N THR A 143 34.77 -7.97 -7.81
CA THR A 143 34.77 -9.38 -8.25
C THR A 143 34.06 -9.86 -9.53
N GLU A 144 33.29 -9.09 -10.31
CA GLU A 144 32.78 -9.62 -11.60
C GLU A 144 32.83 -8.65 -12.78
N ILE A 145 32.58 -7.36 -12.58
CA ILE A 145 32.61 -6.39 -13.68
C ILE A 145 34.05 -6.09 -14.12
N SER A 146 35.02 -6.18 -13.21
CA SER A 146 36.45 -6.12 -13.55
C SER A 146 36.93 -7.30 -14.42
N ILE A 147 36.18 -8.42 -14.42
CA ILE A 147 36.47 -9.58 -15.28
C ILE A 147 35.91 -9.35 -16.69
N LEU A 148 34.77 -8.66 -16.82
CA LEU A 148 34.31 -8.14 -18.12
C LEU A 148 35.32 -7.13 -18.69
N GLN A 149 35.89 -6.27 -17.84
CA GLN A 149 36.94 -5.29 -18.21
C GLN A 149 38.24 -5.95 -18.72
N LYS A 150 38.73 -7.03 -18.07
CA LYS A 150 39.94 -7.75 -18.53
C LYS A 150 39.76 -8.46 -19.86
N ASN A 151 38.51 -8.70 -20.24
CA ASN A 151 38.11 -9.41 -21.42
C ASN A 151 37.90 -8.48 -22.63
N GLU A 152 37.78 -7.17 -22.47
CA GLU A 152 37.74 -6.23 -23.61
C GLU A 152 38.97 -6.34 -24.53
N GLY A 153 40.14 -6.66 -23.97
CA GLY A 153 41.37 -6.92 -24.74
C GLY A 153 41.40 -8.27 -25.48
N LEU A 154 40.53 -9.22 -25.14
CA LEU A 154 40.40 -10.55 -25.78
C LEU A 154 39.14 -10.65 -26.65
N TYR A 155 38.12 -9.82 -26.41
CA TYR A 155 36.83 -9.86 -27.10
C TYR A 155 36.86 -9.06 -28.42
N ALA A 156 37.77 -8.08 -28.53
CA ALA A 156 38.10 -7.44 -29.79
C ALA A 156 38.59 -8.42 -30.88
N GLU A 157 39.11 -9.59 -30.51
CA GLU A 157 39.51 -10.66 -31.46
C GLU A 157 38.40 -11.67 -31.78
N SER A 158 37.26 -11.67 -31.06
CA SER A 158 36.17 -12.66 -31.23
C SER A 158 34.84 -12.10 -31.74
N GLY A 159 34.73 -10.78 -31.97
CA GLY A 159 33.54 -10.16 -32.57
C GLY A 159 32.30 -10.13 -31.66
N ILE A 160 32.47 -10.35 -30.36
CA ILE A 160 31.40 -10.19 -29.36
C ILE A 160 31.45 -8.74 -28.87
N GLU A 161 30.39 -7.98 -29.15
CA GLU A 161 30.27 -6.57 -28.75
C GLU A 161 30.29 -6.42 -27.22
N ALA A 162 31.45 -6.10 -26.66
CA ALA A 162 31.57 -5.46 -25.35
C ALA A 162 31.23 -3.97 -25.51
N GLY A 163 29.94 -3.67 -25.51
CA GLY A 163 29.41 -2.30 -25.49
C GLY A 163 28.60 -2.01 -24.22
N THR A 164 28.09 -0.78 -24.13
CA THR A 164 27.10 -0.30 -23.12
C THR A 164 26.03 -1.32 -22.71
N PRO A 165 25.46 -2.14 -23.63
CA PRO A 165 24.51 -3.20 -23.29
C PRO A 165 25.04 -4.26 -22.31
N GLY A 166 26.33 -4.60 -22.38
CA GLY A 166 26.96 -5.61 -21.52
C GLY A 166 27.13 -5.14 -20.07
N ILE A 167 27.54 -3.87 -19.87
CA ILE A 167 27.67 -3.24 -18.55
C ILE A 167 26.30 -3.15 -17.89
N PHE A 168 25.30 -2.71 -18.64
CA PHE A 168 23.93 -2.57 -18.16
C PHE A 168 23.37 -3.91 -17.66
N ALA A 169 23.51 -4.98 -18.45
CA ALA A 169 23.10 -6.32 -18.05
C ALA A 169 23.85 -6.83 -16.81
N GLY A 170 25.13 -6.46 -16.66
CA GLY A 170 25.91 -6.74 -15.45
C GLY A 170 25.34 -6.07 -14.20
N ILE A 171 24.96 -4.79 -14.30
CA ILE A 171 24.34 -4.04 -13.18
C ILE A 171 23.02 -4.65 -12.75
N LEU A 172 22.15 -5.04 -13.69
CA LEU A 172 20.90 -5.72 -13.36
C LEU A 172 21.14 -7.04 -12.61
N LYS A 173 22.17 -7.81 -13.00
CA LYS A 173 22.57 -9.02 -12.27
C LYS A 173 23.05 -8.73 -10.84
N ILE A 174 23.80 -7.65 -10.65
CA ILE A 174 24.20 -7.19 -9.32
C ILE A 174 22.96 -6.89 -8.47
N PHE A 175 21.99 -6.13 -8.99
CA PHE A 175 20.76 -5.83 -8.26
C PHE A 175 19.95 -7.09 -7.91
N MET A 176 19.83 -8.06 -8.82
CA MET A 176 19.19 -9.35 -8.51
C MET A 176 19.86 -10.06 -7.33
N LYS A 177 21.20 -10.07 -7.29
CA LYS A 177 21.96 -10.65 -6.17
C LYS A 177 21.74 -9.87 -4.87
N ILE A 178 21.87 -8.54 -4.92
CA ILE A 178 21.65 -7.66 -3.76
C ILE A 178 20.25 -7.87 -3.20
N LYS A 179 19.22 -7.92 -4.04
CA LYS A 179 17.83 -8.14 -3.61
C LYS A 179 17.64 -9.48 -2.91
N ALA A 180 18.25 -10.56 -3.43
CA ALA A 180 18.23 -11.85 -2.76
C ALA A 180 18.91 -11.79 -1.38
N ASP A 181 20.07 -11.15 -1.29
CA ASP A 181 20.81 -10.97 -0.04
C ASP A 181 20.04 -10.08 0.98
N LEU A 182 19.44 -8.97 0.53
CA LEU A 182 18.58 -8.11 1.35
C LEU A 182 17.44 -8.88 2.00
N LYS A 183 16.94 -9.93 1.35
CA LYS A 183 15.86 -10.75 1.88
C LYS A 183 16.34 -11.90 2.75
N TYR A 184 17.44 -12.56 2.37
CA TYR A 184 17.80 -13.87 2.94
C TYR A 184 19.14 -13.92 3.68
N ASN A 185 20.00 -12.90 3.57
CA ASN A 185 21.36 -12.91 4.11
C ASN A 185 21.65 -11.67 4.98
N GLU A 186 21.60 -11.84 6.30
CA GLU A 186 21.74 -10.74 7.27
C GLU A 186 23.13 -10.09 7.26
N GLU A 187 24.21 -10.88 7.15
CA GLU A 187 25.58 -10.38 7.18
C GLU A 187 25.85 -9.49 5.96
N THR A 188 25.59 -10.01 4.76
CA THR A 188 25.79 -9.26 3.52
C THR A 188 24.82 -8.08 3.39
N ARG A 189 23.59 -8.20 3.91
CA ARG A 189 22.65 -7.07 4.00
C ARG A 189 23.25 -5.91 4.79
N ASN A 190 23.89 -6.17 5.93
CA ASN A 190 24.53 -5.13 6.74
C ASN A 190 25.71 -4.46 6.03
N GLU A 191 26.45 -5.21 5.20
CA GLU A 191 27.52 -4.65 4.36
C GLU A 191 26.97 -3.67 3.31
N TYR A 192 25.92 -4.05 2.57
CA TYR A 192 25.27 -3.15 1.60
C TYR A 192 24.73 -1.88 2.26
N ARG A 193 24.10 -2.02 3.44
CA ARG A 193 23.59 -0.88 4.21
C ARG A 193 24.73 0.05 4.63
N LYS A 194 25.83 -0.49 5.14
CA LYS A 194 27.02 0.30 5.53
C LYS A 194 27.59 1.05 4.33
N LYS A 195 27.68 0.40 3.17
CA LYS A 195 28.16 1.00 1.92
C LYS A 195 27.27 2.17 1.51
N MET A 196 25.96 1.97 1.50
CA MET A 196 24.97 3.01 1.19
C MET A 196 25.07 4.17 2.18
N MET A 197 25.18 3.91 3.48
CA MET A 197 25.26 4.95 4.51
C MET A 197 26.50 5.84 4.35
N VAL A 198 27.66 5.26 4.07
CA VAL A 198 28.93 6.01 3.92
C VAL A 198 28.93 6.86 2.64
N ARG A 199 28.32 6.36 1.56
CA ARG A 199 28.35 6.99 0.22
C ARG A 199 26.98 7.49 -0.22
N SER A 200 26.11 7.86 0.73
CA SER A 200 24.69 8.19 0.44
C SER A 200 24.52 9.34 -0.54
N SER A 201 25.31 10.42 -0.42
CA SER A 201 25.24 11.57 -1.33
C SER A 201 25.67 11.22 -2.76
N GLU A 202 26.66 10.35 -2.91
CA GLU A 202 27.10 9.84 -4.21
C GLU A 202 25.99 8.99 -4.83
N TRP A 203 25.37 8.10 -4.04
CA TRP A 203 24.29 7.26 -4.51
C TRP A 203 23.09 8.08 -4.99
N VAL A 204 22.63 9.06 -4.19
CA VAL A 204 21.55 9.98 -4.57
C VAL A 204 21.85 10.70 -5.88
N LYS A 205 23.10 11.15 -6.07
CA LYS A 205 23.53 11.80 -7.31
C LYS A 205 23.40 10.85 -8.52
N LEU A 206 23.82 9.59 -8.37
CA LEU A 206 23.70 8.58 -9.44
C LEU A 206 22.23 8.30 -9.78
N LEU A 207 21.36 8.13 -8.77
CA LEU A 207 19.91 7.94 -8.98
C LEU A 207 19.29 9.11 -9.75
N ASN A 208 19.61 10.35 -9.36
CA ASN A 208 19.12 11.55 -10.04
C ASN A 208 19.61 11.63 -11.49
N GLN A 209 20.87 11.27 -11.79
CA GLN A 209 21.39 11.25 -13.16
C GLN A 209 20.68 10.21 -14.05
N VAL A 210 20.39 9.03 -13.51
CA VAL A 210 19.61 8.00 -14.23
C VAL A 210 18.18 8.51 -14.47
N ALA A 211 17.54 9.09 -13.47
CA ALA A 211 16.19 9.65 -13.59
C ALA A 211 16.12 10.80 -14.61
N GLU A 212 17.10 11.70 -14.63
CA GLU A 212 17.22 12.76 -15.64
C GLU A 212 17.38 12.20 -17.05
N THR A 213 18.15 11.12 -17.22
CA THR A 213 18.33 10.49 -18.53
C THR A 213 17.04 9.82 -19.00
N ILE A 214 16.32 9.13 -18.11
CA ILE A 214 14.99 8.57 -18.39
C ILE A 214 14.02 9.69 -18.79
N ALA A 215 14.00 10.79 -18.04
CA ALA A 215 13.15 11.94 -18.33
C ALA A 215 13.46 12.55 -19.70
N GLY A 216 14.76 12.69 -20.05
CA GLY A 216 15.20 13.18 -21.35
C GLY A 216 14.70 12.34 -22.52
N ASN A 217 14.70 11.02 -22.37
CA ASN A 217 14.18 10.10 -23.39
C ASN A 217 12.64 10.05 -23.42
N ASN A 218 11.99 10.39 -22.31
CA ASN A 218 10.55 10.33 -22.17
C ASN A 218 9.87 11.71 -22.24
N GLY A 219 10.36 12.59 -23.12
CA GLY A 219 9.73 13.90 -23.38
C GLY A 219 9.69 14.85 -22.17
N GLY A 220 10.65 14.74 -21.26
CA GLY A 220 10.74 15.53 -20.03
C GLY A 220 9.93 14.99 -18.86
N LYS A 221 9.27 13.82 -19.01
CA LYS A 221 8.49 13.19 -17.94
C LYS A 221 9.38 12.29 -17.10
N TYR A 222 9.59 12.69 -15.85
CA TYR A 222 10.41 11.94 -14.91
C TYR A 222 9.79 10.58 -14.54
N PRO A 223 10.63 9.57 -14.24
CA PRO A 223 10.13 8.30 -13.72
C PRO A 223 9.44 8.48 -12.37
N ILE A 224 8.40 7.70 -12.11
CA ILE A 224 7.66 7.72 -10.85
C ILE A 224 7.85 6.38 -10.16
N ILE A 225 8.24 6.42 -8.88
CA ILE A 225 8.43 5.21 -8.06
C ILE A 225 7.41 5.19 -6.93
N ILE A 226 6.74 4.06 -6.75
CA ILE A 226 5.74 3.84 -5.70
C ILE A 226 6.24 2.73 -4.78
N PHE A 227 6.49 3.03 -3.51
CA PHE A 227 6.82 2.06 -2.47
C PHE A 227 5.55 1.63 -1.72
N GLU A 228 5.12 0.40 -1.99
CA GLU A 228 3.98 -0.23 -1.32
C GLU A 228 4.40 -1.00 -0.07
N ASP A 229 3.39 -1.40 0.71
CA ASP A 229 3.52 -2.23 1.91
C ASP A 229 4.29 -1.62 3.09
N LEU A 230 4.74 -0.37 2.99
CA LEU A 230 5.38 0.33 4.11
C LEU A 230 4.37 0.72 5.20
N ASP A 231 3.07 0.76 4.89
CA ASP A 231 2.01 0.84 5.91
C ASP A 231 1.85 -0.45 6.75
N LYS A 232 2.57 -1.52 6.36
CA LYS A 232 2.64 -2.79 7.10
C LYS A 232 3.70 -2.80 8.20
N LEU A 233 4.57 -1.79 8.26
CA LEU A 233 5.58 -1.64 9.30
C LEU A 233 4.97 -1.43 10.69
N ASN A 234 5.70 -1.86 11.72
CA ASN A 234 5.41 -1.44 13.08
C ASN A 234 5.85 0.03 13.30
N PRO A 235 5.36 0.72 14.35
CA PRO A 235 5.67 2.12 14.61
C PRO A 235 7.16 2.45 14.58
N GLU A 236 7.97 1.68 15.30
CA GLU A 236 9.38 1.99 15.49
C GLU A 236 10.16 1.83 14.20
N ASP A 237 9.90 0.78 13.42
CA ASP A 237 10.56 0.60 12.13
C ASP A 237 10.13 1.64 11.10
N ALA A 238 8.85 2.03 11.10
CA ALA A 238 8.40 3.15 10.27
C ALA A 238 9.14 4.45 10.65
N TRP A 239 9.31 4.76 11.95
CA TRP A 239 10.05 5.95 12.35
C TRP A 239 11.55 5.89 12.01
N LYS A 240 12.18 4.72 12.13
CA LYS A 240 13.58 4.53 11.70
C LYS A 240 13.76 4.81 10.21
N VAL A 241 12.81 4.42 9.37
CA VAL A 241 12.85 4.65 7.93
C VAL A 241 12.56 6.12 7.61
N PHE A 242 11.46 6.68 8.10
CA PHE A 242 10.94 7.96 7.63
C PHE A 242 11.46 9.19 8.40
N TYR A 243 11.52 9.13 9.73
CA TYR A 243 11.81 10.33 10.55
C TYR A 243 13.27 10.76 10.47
N HIS A 244 14.20 9.82 10.63
CA HIS A 244 15.64 10.13 10.64
C HIS A 244 16.20 10.50 9.26
N TYR A 245 15.49 10.15 8.18
CA TYR A 245 15.98 10.28 6.80
C TYR A 245 15.02 11.07 5.90
N VAL A 246 14.12 11.85 6.49
CA VAL A 246 13.10 12.65 5.78
C VAL A 246 13.69 13.50 4.67
N ALA A 247 14.79 14.20 4.93
CA ALA A 247 15.44 15.07 3.93
C ALA A 247 16.01 14.29 2.73
N ILE A 248 16.46 13.05 2.94
CA ILE A 248 17.01 12.21 1.87
C ILE A 248 15.86 11.58 1.07
N LEU A 249 14.84 11.06 1.75
CA LEU A 249 13.65 10.47 1.11
C LEU A 249 12.88 11.48 0.25
N THR A 250 12.90 12.75 0.63
CA THR A 250 12.24 13.84 -0.11
C THR A 250 13.17 14.57 -1.09
N GLY A 251 14.47 14.25 -1.09
CA GLY A 251 15.50 14.93 -1.88
C GLY A 251 15.67 14.44 -3.32
N MET A 252 14.81 13.54 -3.79
CA MET A 252 14.88 13.00 -5.15
C MET A 252 14.42 14.03 -6.19
N SER A 253 15.08 14.07 -7.36
CA SER A 253 14.68 14.92 -8.48
C SER A 253 13.52 14.35 -9.30
N PHE A 254 12.74 13.42 -8.74
CA PHE A 254 11.62 12.77 -9.38
C PHE A 254 10.53 12.38 -8.36
N PRO A 255 9.27 12.18 -8.79
CA PRO A 255 8.19 11.87 -7.86
C PRO A 255 8.34 10.49 -7.22
N VAL A 256 8.14 10.42 -5.91
CA VAL A 256 8.14 9.16 -5.15
C VAL A 256 6.92 9.11 -4.23
N VAL A 257 6.17 8.00 -4.26
CA VAL A 257 5.02 7.78 -3.39
C VAL A 257 5.36 6.68 -2.38
N TYR A 258 5.23 6.98 -1.09
CA TYR A 258 5.42 6.00 -0.02
C TYR A 258 4.10 5.72 0.67
N THR A 259 3.72 4.44 0.78
CA THR A 259 2.64 4.04 1.70
C THR A 259 3.07 4.27 3.14
N PHE A 260 2.17 4.71 4.01
CA PHE A 260 2.51 5.05 5.40
C PHE A 260 1.44 4.57 6.40
N PRO A 261 1.81 4.05 7.59
CA PRO A 261 0.84 3.61 8.59
C PRO A 261 0.00 4.78 9.09
N VAL A 262 -1.32 4.76 8.81
CA VAL A 262 -2.22 5.89 9.14
C VAL A 262 -2.19 6.30 10.60
N GLY A 263 -2.11 5.34 11.53
CA GLY A 263 -2.12 5.67 12.96
C GLY A 263 -0.94 6.53 13.41
N LEU A 264 0.19 6.51 12.69
CA LEU A 264 1.36 7.31 13.02
C LEU A 264 1.16 8.80 12.72
N SER A 265 0.12 9.18 11.96
CA SER A 265 -0.22 10.60 11.74
C SER A 265 -0.64 11.31 13.04
N TYR A 266 -1.06 10.55 14.05
CA TYR A 266 -1.45 11.07 15.34
C TYR A 266 -0.27 11.24 16.31
N ASP A 267 0.91 10.68 16.00
CA ASP A 267 2.12 10.91 16.78
C ASP A 267 2.65 12.34 16.59
N LYS A 268 3.23 12.93 17.63
CA LYS A 268 3.81 14.29 17.55
C LYS A 268 4.95 14.38 16.54
N ARG A 269 5.73 13.30 16.35
CA ARG A 269 6.83 13.21 15.38
C ARG A 269 6.36 13.40 13.94
N PHE A 270 5.08 13.12 13.64
CA PHE A 270 4.54 13.24 12.29
C PHE A 270 4.60 14.66 11.74
N SER A 271 4.47 15.67 12.59
CA SER A 271 4.57 17.09 12.17
C SER A 271 5.89 17.42 11.46
N ALA A 272 6.97 16.71 11.76
CA ALA A 272 8.24 16.86 11.05
C ALA A 272 8.17 16.30 9.63
N LEU A 273 7.36 15.28 9.37
CA LEU A 273 7.17 14.71 8.03
C LEU A 273 6.29 15.62 7.15
N GLU A 274 5.26 16.24 7.72
CA GLU A 274 4.36 17.18 7.01
C GLU A 274 5.09 18.39 6.41
N ALA A 275 6.24 18.76 6.98
CA ALA A 275 7.06 19.85 6.46
C ALA A 275 7.83 19.49 5.16
N TYR A 276 7.98 18.20 4.86
CA TYR A 276 8.77 17.71 3.73
C TYR A 276 7.96 16.93 2.70
N PHE A 277 6.98 16.13 3.15
CA PHE A 277 6.14 15.31 2.30
C PHE A 277 4.81 15.96 1.99
N GLU A 278 4.30 15.73 0.78
CA GLU A 278 2.90 15.94 0.45
C GLU A 278 2.08 14.78 1.06
N VAL A 279 1.28 15.07 2.07
CA VAL A 279 0.53 14.06 2.81
C VAL A 279 -0.87 13.89 2.22
N LYS A 280 -1.23 12.65 1.90
CA LYS A 280 -2.54 12.27 1.37
C LYS A 280 -3.10 11.09 2.14
N THR A 281 -4.40 11.11 2.45
CA THR A 281 -5.05 10.06 3.24
C THR A 281 -6.19 9.44 2.43
N LEU A 282 -6.19 8.12 2.28
CA LEU A 282 -7.28 7.33 1.73
C LEU A 282 -8.15 6.75 2.86
N PRO A 283 -9.30 7.37 3.19
CA PRO A 283 -10.15 6.90 4.28
C PRO A 283 -11.03 5.73 3.85
N MET A 284 -11.69 5.10 4.82
CA MET A 284 -12.63 4.00 4.61
C MET A 284 -13.90 4.46 3.88
N ILE A 285 -14.60 3.53 3.23
CA ILE A 285 -15.95 3.79 2.71
C ILE A 285 -16.88 3.90 3.93
N LYS A 286 -17.58 5.02 4.06
CA LYS A 286 -18.57 5.19 5.14
C LYS A 286 -19.79 4.37 4.83
N ILE A 287 -20.37 3.71 5.83
CA ILE A 287 -21.66 3.02 5.73
C ILE A 287 -22.70 3.60 6.70
N GLU A 288 -22.27 4.57 7.50
CA GLU A 288 -23.08 5.30 8.46
C GLU A 288 -22.64 6.77 8.47
N THR A 289 -23.41 7.62 9.11
CA THR A 289 -23.05 9.01 9.40
C THR A 289 -22.37 9.10 10.77
N MET A 290 -21.79 10.25 11.09
CA MET A 290 -21.19 10.48 12.41
C MET A 290 -22.20 10.28 13.56
N LYS A 291 -23.50 10.48 13.29
CA LYS A 291 -24.61 10.27 14.24
C LYS A 291 -25.03 8.79 14.37
N GLY A 292 -24.46 7.90 13.56
CA GLY A 292 -24.81 6.47 13.55
C GLY A 292 -26.02 6.12 12.67
N GLU A 293 -26.49 7.05 11.84
CA GLU A 293 -27.56 6.78 10.87
C GLU A 293 -26.96 6.06 9.65
N PRO A 294 -27.67 5.10 9.01
CA PRO A 294 -27.19 4.46 7.79
C PRO A 294 -26.85 5.47 6.69
N PHE A 295 -25.72 5.28 6.01
CA PHE A 295 -25.32 6.08 4.85
C PHE A 295 -25.51 5.25 3.58
N CYS A 296 -26.70 5.38 2.98
CA CYS A 296 -27.18 4.51 1.90
C CYS A 296 -26.25 4.49 0.68
N GLU A 297 -25.71 5.64 0.29
CA GLU A 297 -24.84 5.76 -0.87
C GLU A 297 -23.53 5.00 -0.69
N GLY A 298 -22.98 5.03 0.52
CA GLY A 298 -21.79 4.26 0.86
C GLY A 298 -22.06 2.76 0.98
N ILE A 299 -23.21 2.37 1.54
CA ILE A 299 -23.67 0.98 1.57
C ILE A 299 -23.82 0.43 0.14
N GLU A 300 -24.46 1.19 -0.76
CA GLU A 300 -24.64 0.80 -2.15
C GLU A 300 -23.29 0.71 -2.87
N SER A 301 -22.37 1.64 -2.61
CA SER A 301 -21.01 1.57 -3.18
C SER A 301 -20.26 0.30 -2.75
N VAL A 302 -20.43 -0.16 -1.51
CA VAL A 302 -19.88 -1.45 -1.07
C VAL A 302 -20.62 -2.62 -1.74
N ARG A 303 -21.94 -2.55 -1.89
CA ARG A 303 -22.75 -3.55 -2.60
C ARG A 303 -22.30 -3.70 -4.05
N GLU A 304 -22.05 -2.61 -4.76
CA GLU A 304 -21.55 -2.61 -6.14
C GLU A 304 -20.21 -3.36 -6.27
N ILE A 305 -19.32 -3.23 -5.28
CA ILE A 305 -18.05 -4.00 -5.25
C ILE A 305 -18.31 -5.50 -5.17
N VAL A 306 -19.32 -5.92 -4.41
CA VAL A 306 -19.74 -7.32 -4.31
C VAL A 306 -20.39 -7.78 -5.62
N VAL A 307 -21.28 -6.98 -6.20
CA VAL A 307 -21.94 -7.25 -7.49
C VAL A 307 -20.93 -7.43 -8.61
N LYS A 308 -19.85 -6.65 -8.65
CA LYS A 308 -18.79 -6.83 -9.67
C LYS A 308 -18.00 -8.13 -9.51
N ARG A 309 -18.05 -8.77 -8.34
CA ARG A 309 -17.28 -9.97 -8.02
C ARG A 309 -18.12 -11.24 -8.01
N ALA A 310 -19.41 -11.15 -7.72
CA ALA A 310 -20.27 -12.32 -7.63
C ALA A 310 -21.75 -12.02 -7.88
N CYS A 311 -22.49 -13.05 -8.32
CA CYS A 311 -23.94 -13.01 -8.41
C CYS A 311 -24.55 -12.87 -7.02
N LEU A 312 -25.55 -12.02 -6.85
CA LEU A 312 -26.22 -11.82 -5.56
C LEU A 312 -27.08 -13.02 -5.13
N ASP A 313 -27.48 -13.89 -6.07
CA ASP A 313 -28.25 -15.11 -5.78
C ASP A 313 -27.51 -16.11 -4.88
N ILE A 314 -26.20 -15.91 -4.66
CA ILE A 314 -25.43 -16.70 -3.70
C ILE A 314 -25.69 -16.28 -2.24
N PHE A 315 -26.45 -15.22 -1.98
CA PHE A 315 -26.82 -14.75 -0.65
C PHE A 315 -28.33 -14.91 -0.43
N GLU A 316 -28.74 -15.36 0.76
CA GLU A 316 -30.14 -15.22 1.19
C GLU A 316 -30.47 -13.73 1.40
N ASP A 317 -31.75 -13.38 1.29
CA ASP A 317 -32.24 -12.02 1.46
C ASP A 317 -31.74 -11.40 2.79
N GLY A 318 -31.14 -10.20 2.70
CA GLY A 318 -30.63 -9.45 3.86
C GLY A 318 -29.25 -9.87 4.36
N VAL A 319 -28.69 -11.00 3.90
CA VAL A 319 -27.40 -11.51 4.39
C VAL A 319 -26.25 -10.59 3.97
N LEU A 320 -26.25 -10.09 2.74
CA LEU A 320 -25.20 -9.20 2.26
C LEU A 320 -25.22 -7.87 3.03
N GLU A 321 -26.41 -7.32 3.24
CA GLU A 321 -26.63 -6.08 3.99
C GLU A 321 -26.11 -6.21 5.43
N GLU A 322 -26.35 -7.37 6.06
CA GLU A 322 -25.82 -7.67 7.39
C GLU A 322 -24.28 -7.74 7.41
N LEU A 323 -23.68 -8.42 6.43
CA LEU A 323 -22.21 -8.49 6.31
C LEU A 323 -21.60 -7.10 6.09
N ILE A 324 -22.20 -6.26 5.24
CA ILE A 324 -21.76 -4.88 5.01
C ILE A 324 -21.86 -4.07 6.31
N HIS A 325 -22.98 -4.17 7.02
CA HIS A 325 -23.22 -3.44 8.27
C HIS A 325 -22.14 -3.75 9.32
N TYR A 326 -21.89 -5.04 9.58
CA TYR A 326 -20.97 -5.43 10.65
C TYR A 326 -19.49 -5.27 10.30
N THR A 327 -19.14 -5.05 9.03
CA THR A 327 -17.75 -4.87 8.59
C THR A 327 -17.33 -3.40 8.46
N GLY A 328 -18.25 -2.44 8.67
CA GLY A 328 -17.89 -1.02 8.85
C GLY A 328 -17.25 -0.38 7.61
N GLY A 329 -17.56 -0.88 6.40
CA GLY A 329 -16.91 -0.42 5.17
C GLY A 329 -15.46 -0.91 4.99
N SER A 330 -14.99 -1.82 5.85
CA SER A 330 -13.73 -2.52 5.67
C SER A 330 -13.85 -3.61 4.62
N LEU A 331 -13.37 -3.34 3.41
CA LEU A 331 -13.37 -4.31 2.31
C LEU A 331 -12.59 -5.58 2.67
N ARG A 332 -11.49 -5.46 3.41
CA ARG A 332 -10.72 -6.60 3.91
C ARG A 332 -11.59 -7.50 4.80
N ASP A 333 -12.27 -6.90 5.77
CA ASP A 333 -13.03 -7.66 6.76
C ASP A 333 -14.35 -8.18 6.14
N LEU A 334 -14.94 -7.44 5.19
CA LEU A 334 -16.05 -7.89 4.35
C LEU A 334 -15.68 -9.11 3.51
N PHE A 335 -14.59 -9.04 2.75
CA PHE A 335 -14.16 -10.15 1.90
C PHE A 335 -13.79 -11.37 2.75
N HIS A 336 -13.19 -11.16 3.92
CA HIS A 336 -12.96 -12.23 4.88
C HIS A 336 -14.27 -12.87 5.33
N ALA A 337 -15.27 -12.07 5.74
CA ALA A 337 -16.56 -12.57 6.20
C ALA A 337 -17.29 -13.34 5.08
N ILE A 338 -17.36 -12.79 3.86
CA ILE A 338 -17.97 -13.46 2.69
C ILE A 338 -17.29 -14.80 2.40
N ASN A 339 -15.96 -14.85 2.36
CA ASN A 339 -15.20 -16.08 2.12
C ASN A 339 -15.46 -17.14 3.21
N THR A 340 -15.47 -16.71 4.48
CA THR A 340 -15.73 -17.61 5.61
C THR A 340 -17.16 -18.13 5.57
N SER A 341 -18.15 -17.29 5.26
CA SER A 341 -19.55 -17.69 5.10
C SER A 341 -19.74 -18.65 3.92
N ALA A 342 -19.14 -18.38 2.76
CA ALA A 342 -19.18 -19.26 1.60
C ALA A 342 -18.56 -20.64 1.90
N LYS A 343 -17.42 -20.67 2.59
CA LYS A 343 -16.78 -21.93 3.01
C LYS A 343 -17.68 -22.77 3.93
N ARG A 344 -18.49 -22.13 4.76
CA ARG A 344 -19.47 -22.82 5.60
C ARG A 344 -20.66 -23.33 4.79
N ALA A 345 -21.19 -22.50 3.89
CA ALA A 345 -22.26 -22.88 2.97
C ALA A 345 -21.87 -24.08 2.09
N GLU A 346 -20.63 -24.10 1.60
CA GLU A 346 -20.07 -25.22 0.83
C GLU A 346 -20.02 -26.51 1.66
N ARG A 347 -19.57 -26.45 2.93
CA ARG A 347 -19.52 -27.61 3.84
C ARG A 347 -20.90 -28.20 4.15
N ARG A 348 -21.96 -27.40 4.12
CA ARG A 348 -23.34 -27.87 4.25
C ARG A 348 -23.98 -28.26 2.92
N ASN A 349 -23.23 -28.27 1.82
CA ASN A 349 -23.70 -28.55 0.46
C ASN A 349 -24.83 -27.62 0.00
N SER A 350 -24.75 -26.34 0.34
CA SER A 350 -25.69 -25.31 -0.10
C SER A 350 -25.13 -24.48 -1.24
N ALA A 351 -26.01 -24.03 -2.12
CA ALA A 351 -25.70 -23.09 -3.20
C ALA A 351 -25.86 -21.62 -2.80
N VAL A 352 -26.46 -21.34 -1.65
CA VAL A 352 -26.72 -19.98 -1.13
C VAL A 352 -26.13 -19.85 0.27
N ILE A 353 -25.57 -18.69 0.64
CA ILE A 353 -25.06 -18.31 1.96
C ILE A 353 -26.23 -17.89 2.82
N SER A 354 -26.42 -18.55 3.96
CA SER A 354 -27.53 -18.27 4.87
C SER A 354 -27.16 -17.28 5.96
N ALA A 355 -28.18 -16.77 6.65
CA ALA A 355 -27.99 -15.95 7.84
C ALA A 355 -27.13 -16.66 8.91
N GLU A 356 -27.27 -17.98 9.07
CA GLU A 356 -26.44 -18.74 10.02
C GLU A 356 -24.95 -18.74 9.61
N ASP A 357 -24.65 -18.89 8.32
CA ASP A 357 -23.26 -18.86 7.82
C ASP A 357 -22.62 -17.49 8.01
N ALA A 358 -23.38 -16.42 7.76
CA ALA A 358 -22.97 -15.04 7.98
C ALA A 358 -22.71 -14.76 9.46
N GLN A 359 -23.67 -15.10 10.34
CA GLN A 359 -23.50 -14.91 11.78
C GLN A 359 -22.27 -15.60 12.33
N ARG A 360 -22.01 -16.84 11.90
CA ARG A 360 -20.84 -17.59 12.35
C ARG A 360 -19.53 -16.98 11.87
N ALA A 361 -19.47 -16.54 10.61
CA ALA A 361 -18.31 -15.82 10.09
C ALA A 361 -18.06 -14.49 10.82
N LEU A 362 -19.12 -13.75 11.11
CA LEU A 362 -19.06 -12.50 11.89
C LEU A 362 -18.59 -12.74 13.33
N SER A 363 -19.08 -13.80 14.00
CA SER A 363 -18.59 -14.17 15.34
C SER A 363 -17.12 -14.59 15.35
N GLU A 364 -16.64 -15.27 14.32
CA GLU A 364 -15.22 -15.61 14.17
C GLU A 364 -14.35 -14.34 14.00
N LEU A 365 -14.80 -13.41 13.16
CA LEU A 365 -14.15 -12.11 12.96
C LEU A 365 -14.19 -11.24 14.23
N GLU A 366 -15.32 -11.20 14.93
CA GLU A 366 -15.49 -10.51 16.20
C GLU A 366 -14.51 -11.04 17.24
N THR A 367 -14.40 -12.37 17.37
CA THR A 367 -13.44 -13.01 18.27
C THR A 367 -11.99 -12.63 17.92
N SER A 368 -11.66 -12.52 16.63
CA SER A 368 -10.33 -12.10 16.18
C SER A 368 -10.02 -10.64 16.54
N LEU A 369 -11.03 -9.75 16.46
CA LEU A 369 -10.89 -8.34 16.81
C LEU A 369 -10.83 -8.13 18.33
N THR A 370 -11.71 -8.78 19.08
CA THR A 370 -11.80 -8.62 20.55
C THR A 370 -10.58 -9.18 21.28
N ARG A 371 -9.87 -10.17 20.70
CA ARG A 371 -8.56 -10.63 21.21
C ARG A 371 -7.45 -9.57 21.19
N ARG A 372 -7.63 -8.48 20.43
CA ARG A 372 -6.62 -7.41 20.26
C ARG A 372 -6.82 -6.25 21.25
N ILE A 373 -7.91 -6.29 22.01
CA ILE A 373 -8.26 -5.28 23.01
C ILE A 373 -8.37 -5.94 24.39
N GLU A 374 -8.16 -5.15 25.43
CA GLU A 374 -8.28 -5.60 26.81
C GLU A 374 -9.23 -4.69 27.61
N LYS A 375 -9.63 -5.11 28.81
CA LYS A 375 -10.61 -4.37 29.63
C LYS A 375 -10.21 -2.90 29.87
N ASN A 376 -8.91 -2.62 29.98
CA ASN A 376 -8.40 -1.26 30.15
C ASN A 376 -8.63 -0.37 28.92
N ASP A 377 -8.78 -0.95 27.73
CA ASP A 377 -9.06 -0.23 26.48
C ASP A 377 -10.55 0.16 26.36
N TYR A 378 -11.46 -0.49 27.11
CA TYR A 378 -12.91 -0.36 26.89
C TYR A 378 -13.42 1.06 27.16
N GLY A 379 -12.90 1.73 28.20
CA GLY A 379 -13.29 3.10 28.50
C GLY A 379 -13.00 4.06 27.34
N PHE A 380 -11.84 3.89 26.69
CA PHE A 380 -11.45 4.69 25.52
C PHE A 380 -12.38 4.41 24.32
N LEU A 381 -12.63 3.13 24.02
CA LEU A 381 -13.49 2.73 22.91
C LEU A 381 -14.95 3.16 23.11
N LEU A 382 -15.48 3.07 24.33
CA LEU A 382 -16.81 3.56 24.68
C LEU A 382 -16.91 5.09 24.56
N ASN A 383 -15.84 5.82 24.87
CA ASN A 383 -15.81 7.27 24.68
C ASN A 383 -15.93 7.66 23.18
N ILE A 384 -15.23 6.94 22.31
CA ILE A 384 -15.37 7.11 20.85
C ILE A 384 -16.81 6.80 20.41
N TYR A 385 -17.35 5.65 20.84
CA TYR A 385 -18.70 5.23 20.47
C TYR A 385 -19.76 6.26 20.88
N ASN A 386 -19.68 6.79 22.10
CA ASN A 386 -20.68 7.69 22.68
C ASN A 386 -20.65 9.14 22.15
N GLY A 387 -19.66 9.51 21.32
CA GLY A 387 -19.69 10.78 20.61
C GLY A 387 -18.36 11.50 20.49
N ASN A 388 -17.30 11.09 21.20
CA ASN A 388 -15.98 11.70 21.01
C ASN A 388 -15.25 11.11 19.80
N LYS A 389 -15.80 11.35 18.62
CA LYS A 389 -15.38 10.74 17.36
C LYS A 389 -14.27 11.53 16.64
N GLU A 390 -14.02 12.78 17.01
CA GLU A 390 -13.01 13.66 16.38
C GLU A 390 -11.97 14.20 17.38
N MET A 391 -12.37 14.47 18.63
CA MET A 391 -11.53 15.11 19.65
C MET A 391 -10.84 14.09 20.56
N ILE A 392 -10.07 13.18 19.94
CA ILE A 392 -9.35 12.15 20.68
C ILE A 392 -8.21 12.75 21.52
N GLU A 393 -8.28 12.54 22.83
CA GLU A 393 -7.29 13.06 23.80
C GLU A 393 -6.05 12.14 23.91
N ASP A 394 -6.28 10.83 23.98
CA ASP A 394 -5.22 9.82 24.09
C ASP A 394 -4.81 9.30 22.70
N LYS A 395 -3.79 9.93 22.13
CA LYS A 395 -3.29 9.58 20.79
C LYS A 395 -2.48 8.29 20.75
N GLU A 396 -1.84 7.90 21.86
CA GLU A 396 -1.11 6.64 21.94
C GLU A 396 -2.09 5.46 21.93
N MET A 397 -3.17 5.57 22.71
CA MET A 397 -4.27 4.61 22.68
C MET A 397 -4.95 4.59 21.31
N LEU A 398 -5.17 5.75 20.68
CA LEU A 398 -5.70 5.80 19.32
C LEU A 398 -4.83 5.03 18.32
N LEU A 399 -3.52 5.24 18.34
CA LEU A 399 -2.57 4.52 17.50
C LEU A 399 -2.69 3.00 17.73
N LYS A 400 -2.71 2.55 18.99
CA LYS A 400 -2.91 1.13 19.36
C LYS A 400 -4.23 0.60 18.76
N MET A 401 -5.33 1.34 18.87
CA MET A 401 -6.65 0.92 18.39
C MET A 401 -6.80 0.92 16.87
N LEU A 402 -6.17 1.86 16.17
CA LEU A 402 -6.12 1.89 14.69
C LEU A 402 -5.31 0.69 14.16
N GLN A 403 -4.20 0.35 14.81
CA GLN A 403 -3.37 -0.82 14.45
C GLN A 403 -4.09 -2.13 14.73
N ALA A 404 -4.82 -2.22 15.84
CA ALA A 404 -5.67 -3.35 16.16
C ALA A 404 -6.86 -3.51 15.18
N SER A 405 -7.15 -2.49 14.35
CA SER A 405 -8.41 -2.37 13.58
C SER A 405 -9.66 -2.37 14.46
N ALA A 406 -9.52 -2.01 15.74
CA ALA A 406 -10.64 -1.82 16.67
C ALA A 406 -11.32 -0.46 16.45
N VAL A 407 -10.58 0.51 15.90
CA VAL A 407 -11.07 1.82 15.45
C VAL A 407 -10.80 1.97 13.96
N LEU A 408 -11.76 2.57 13.24
CA LEU A 408 -11.71 2.89 11.82
C LEU A 408 -11.79 4.40 11.63
N GLU A 409 -11.02 4.91 10.67
CA GLU A 409 -11.00 6.32 10.25
C GLU A 409 -11.76 6.51 8.94
N TYR A 410 -12.66 7.48 8.95
CA TYR A 410 -13.53 7.87 7.84
C TYR A 410 -13.26 9.32 7.44
N ASN A 411 -13.82 9.75 6.30
CA ASN A 411 -13.90 11.13 5.80
C ASN A 411 -12.60 11.93 5.61
N GLY A 412 -11.43 11.41 6.00
CA GLY A 412 -10.13 12.11 5.90
C GLY A 412 -10.02 13.36 6.78
N LYS A 413 -11.02 13.62 7.64
CA LYS A 413 -11.12 14.76 8.56
C LYS A 413 -11.16 14.29 10.01
N ARG A 414 -10.41 13.23 10.32
CA ARG A 414 -10.23 12.69 11.69
C ARG A 414 -11.52 12.15 12.31
N TRP A 415 -12.50 11.72 11.50
CA TRP A 415 -13.64 11.01 12.04
C TRP A 415 -13.26 9.56 12.34
N HIS A 416 -13.24 9.21 13.62
CA HIS A 416 -13.03 7.86 14.13
C HIS A 416 -14.35 7.24 14.57
N ASN A 417 -14.52 5.95 14.30
CA ASN A 417 -15.53 5.15 15.01
C ASN A 417 -14.96 3.78 15.38
N ILE A 418 -15.52 3.17 16.42
CA ILE A 418 -15.18 1.78 16.73
C ILE A 418 -15.68 0.86 15.63
N HIS A 419 -14.97 -0.24 15.39
CA HIS A 419 -15.39 -1.26 14.43
C HIS A 419 -16.76 -1.83 14.87
N PRO A 420 -17.75 -2.03 13.98
CA PRO A 420 -19.11 -2.43 14.38
C PRO A 420 -19.18 -3.73 15.18
N LEU A 421 -18.34 -4.73 14.88
CA LEU A 421 -18.21 -5.94 15.71
C LEU A 421 -17.69 -5.69 17.13
N ILE A 422 -16.88 -4.65 17.37
CA ILE A 422 -16.51 -4.24 18.74
C ILE A 422 -17.73 -3.62 19.46
N ALA A 423 -18.56 -2.84 18.75
CA ALA A 423 -19.80 -2.33 19.30
C ALA A 423 -20.78 -3.47 19.64
N ARG A 424 -20.89 -4.48 18.77
CA ARG A 424 -21.65 -5.72 19.02
C ARG A 424 -21.17 -6.43 20.27
N PHE A 425 -19.86 -6.68 20.38
CA PHE A 425 -19.26 -7.27 21.57
C PHE A 425 -19.63 -6.49 22.85
N PHE A 426 -19.49 -5.17 22.85
CA PHE A 426 -19.86 -4.35 24.00
C PHE A 426 -21.36 -4.41 24.36
N ARG A 427 -22.24 -4.53 23.36
CA ARG A 427 -23.67 -4.77 23.60
C ARG A 427 -23.91 -6.12 24.27
N GLU A 428 -23.24 -7.17 23.80
CA GLU A 428 -23.33 -8.52 24.40
C GLU A 428 -22.81 -8.55 25.85
N GLN A 429 -21.86 -7.69 26.19
CA GLN A 429 -21.36 -7.50 27.56
C GLN A 429 -22.20 -6.53 28.41
N GLY A 430 -23.27 -5.94 27.86
CA GLY A 430 -24.11 -4.97 28.57
C GLY A 430 -23.45 -3.61 28.82
N LEU A 431 -22.39 -3.27 28.08
CA LEU A 431 -21.64 -2.01 28.21
C LEU A 431 -22.25 -0.87 27.36
N ILE A 432 -23.03 -1.21 26.35
CA ILE A 432 -23.78 -0.29 25.52
C ILE A 432 -25.24 -0.74 25.53
N SER A 433 -26.17 0.17 25.77
CA SER A 433 -27.59 -0.04 25.57
C SER A 433 -28.00 0.43 24.17
N ASP A 434 -28.91 -0.28 23.52
CA ASP A 434 -29.64 0.28 22.39
C ASP A 434 -30.57 1.37 22.94
N ALA A 435 -30.04 2.59 23.10
CA ALA A 435 -30.85 3.75 23.40
C ALA A 435 -31.74 4.02 22.16
N GLY A 436 -32.95 3.45 22.17
CA GLY A 436 -34.07 3.79 21.29
C GLY A 436 -33.76 3.83 19.79
N ARG A 437 -33.91 2.68 19.12
CA ARG A 437 -34.33 2.69 17.71
C ARG A 437 -35.82 2.97 17.63
#